data_AF-A0A964IKF0-F1
#
_entry.id   AF-A0A964IKF0-F1
#
_cell.length_a   1.000
_cell.length_b   1.000
_cell.length_c   1.000
_cell.angle_alpha   90.00
_cell.angle_beta   90.00
_cell.angle_gamma   90.00
#
_symmetry.space_group_name_H-M   'P 1'
#
loop_
_entity.id
_entity.type
_entity.pdbx_description
1 polymer ?
#
loop_
_entity_poly.entity_id
_entity_poly.type
_entity_poly.pdbx_seq_one_letter_code
_entity_poly.pdbx_strand_id
1 'polypeptide(L)'
;MDRDEIVRILRAFDTVGLEYVLIGASAMGFHGIVRATEDLDLFIKATVDDVMVHVATPQALYRLKRGTVRPIDHQDAAALRQRFGLKDEA
;
A
#
# COMPACT_ATOMS: atom_id res chain seq x y z
N MET A 1 -13.48 0.20 -2.70
CA MET A 1 -13.71 -0.40 -1.36
C MET A 1 -14.88 0.32 -0.70
N ASP A 2 -15.77 -0.39 0.00
CA ASP A 2 -16.86 0.27 0.74
C ASP A 2 -16.37 0.81 2.09
N ARG A 3 -17.16 1.71 2.69
CA ARG A 3 -16.79 2.40 3.92
C ARG A 3 -16.68 1.45 5.12
N ASP A 4 -17.54 0.43 5.20
CA ASP A 4 -17.59 -0.49 6.34
C ASP A 4 -16.38 -1.42 6.35
N GLU A 5 -15.89 -1.79 5.16
CA GLU A 5 -14.67 -2.57 4.98
C GLU A 5 -13.40 -1.78 5.37
N ILE A 6 -13.29 -0.50 4.95
CA ILE A 6 -12.19 0.37 5.38
C ILE A 6 -12.18 0.50 6.90
N VAL A 7 -13.33 0.80 7.52
CA VAL A 7 -13.45 0.93 8.97
C VAL A 7 -13.09 -0.37 9.70
N ARG A 8 -13.41 -1.53 9.14
CA ARG A 8 -13.03 -2.83 9.72
C ARG A 8 -11.51 -3.02 9.76
N ILE A 9 -10.80 -2.65 8.68
CA ILE A 9 -9.33 -2.75 8.60
C ILE A 9 -8.67 -1.78 9.59
N LEU A 10 -9.12 -0.53 9.62
CA LEU A 10 -8.58 0.49 10.54
C LEU A 10 -8.78 0.08 12.01
N ARG A 11 -9.94 -0.47 12.37
CA ARG A 11 -10.17 -1.03 13.70
C ARG A 11 -9.21 -2.16 14.05
N ALA A 12 -8.89 -3.05 13.10
CA ALA A 12 -7.92 -4.11 13.35
C ALA A 12 -6.52 -3.55 13.62
N PHE A 13 -6.13 -2.46 12.95
CA PHE A 13 -4.85 -1.79 13.19
C PHE A 13 -4.81 -1.12 14.56
N ASP A 14 -5.93 -0.50 14.97
CA ASP A 14 -6.08 0.07 16.31
C ASP A 14 -5.99 -1.02 17.39
N THR A 15 -6.56 -2.22 17.18
CA THR A 15 -6.50 -3.30 18.19
C THR A 15 -5.08 -3.79 18.48
N VAL A 16 -4.16 -3.67 17.53
CA VAL A 16 -2.75 -4.04 17.71
C VAL A 16 -1.86 -2.83 18.00
N GLY A 17 -2.44 -1.65 18.17
CA GLY A 17 -1.72 -0.40 18.47
C GLY A 17 -0.85 0.09 17.31
N LEU A 18 -1.23 -0.22 16.07
CA LEU A 18 -0.46 0.20 14.90
C LEU A 18 -0.69 1.68 14.63
N GLU A 19 0.40 2.44 14.54
CA GLU A 19 0.35 3.84 14.13
C GLU A 19 0.34 3.94 12.60
N TYR A 20 -0.66 4.62 12.03
CA TYR A 20 -0.81 4.77 10.58
C TYR A 20 -1.45 6.12 10.21
N VAL A 21 -1.30 6.51 8.95
CA VAL A 21 -1.97 7.66 8.33
C VAL A 21 -2.65 7.21 7.05
N LEU A 22 -3.93 7.55 6.90
CA LEU A 22 -4.66 7.39 5.64
C LEU A 22 -4.23 8.46 4.64
N ILE A 23 -3.84 8.03 3.44
CA ILE A 23 -3.40 8.91 2.34
C ILE A 23 -4.18 8.56 1.06
N GLY A 24 -3.79 9.15 -0.07
CA GLY A 24 -4.41 8.86 -1.36
C GLY A 24 -5.83 9.43 -1.49
N ALA A 25 -6.58 8.96 -2.48
CA ALA A 25 -7.88 9.57 -2.79
C ALA A 25 -8.96 9.30 -1.72
N SER A 26 -8.84 8.22 -0.96
CA SER A 26 -9.74 7.94 0.16
C SER A 26 -9.59 8.99 1.28
N ALA A 27 -8.37 9.48 1.55
CA ALA A 27 -8.14 10.60 2.45
C ALA A 27 -8.77 11.91 1.91
N MET A 28 -8.68 12.15 0.61
CA MET A 28 -9.26 13.32 -0.05
C MET A 28 -10.79 13.39 0.13
N GLY A 29 -11.47 12.23 0.12
CA GLY A 29 -12.91 12.14 0.37
C GLY A 29 -13.33 12.67 1.74
N PHE A 30 -12.53 12.45 2.79
CA PHE A 30 -12.77 13.01 4.13
C PHE A 30 -12.61 14.54 4.17
N HIS A 31 -11.88 15.12 3.21
CA HIS A 31 -11.74 16.55 3.02
C HIS A 31 -12.73 17.14 1.98
N GLY A 32 -13.76 16.37 1.60
CA GLY A 32 -14.80 16.82 0.68
C GLY A 32 -14.40 16.83 -0.80
N ILE A 33 -13.22 16.28 -1.14
CA ILE A 33 -12.74 16.18 -2.52
C ILE A 33 -13.00 14.76 -3.01
N VAL A 34 -14.00 14.62 -3.87
CA VAL A 34 -14.35 13.33 -4.47
C VAL A 34 -13.40 13.07 -5.65
N ARG A 35 -12.48 12.13 -5.46
CA ARG A 35 -11.67 11.54 -6.54
C ARG A 35 -11.88 10.04 -6.53
N ALA A 36 -12.31 9.49 -7.66
CA ALA A 36 -12.44 8.05 -7.81
C ALA A 36 -11.08 7.38 -7.56
N THR A 37 -11.07 6.41 -6.65
CA THR A 37 -9.96 5.51 -6.37
C THR A 37 -10.52 4.17 -5.97
N GLU A 38 -9.83 3.13 -6.35
CA GLU A 38 -10.17 1.77 -5.92
C GLU A 38 -9.24 1.31 -4.78
N ASP A 39 -8.07 1.95 -4.66
CA ASP A 39 -7.03 1.66 -3.69
C ASP A 39 -7.23 2.40 -2.35
N LEU A 40 -6.77 1.76 -1.27
CA LEU A 40 -6.67 2.33 0.07
C LEU A 40 -5.19 2.45 0.45
N ASP A 41 -4.67 3.67 0.38
CA ASP A 41 -3.27 3.93 0.65
C ASP A 41 -3.07 4.30 2.13
N LEU A 42 -2.28 3.50 2.84
CA LEU A 42 -1.98 3.70 4.25
C LEU A 42 -0.47 3.82 4.42
N PHE A 43 -0.06 4.86 5.12
CA PHE A 43 1.31 5.03 5.54
C PHE A 43 1.45 4.56 6.98
N ILE A 44 2.05 3.39 7.15
CA ILE A 44 2.24 2.77 8.45
C ILE A 44 3.56 3.26 9.04
N LYS A 45 3.51 3.67 10.30
CA LYS A 45 4.70 3.93 11.11
C LYS A 45 5.18 2.58 11.65
N ALA A 46 6.17 1.99 11.00
CA ALA A 46 6.87 0.84 11.56
C ALA A 46 8.07 1.34 12.38
N THR A 47 8.46 0.58 13.40
CA THR A 47 9.66 0.86 14.19
C THR A 47 10.49 -0.42 14.22
N VAL A 48 11.73 -0.35 13.79
CA VAL A 48 12.68 -1.48 13.79
C VAL A 48 13.91 -1.01 14.56
N ASP A 49 14.28 -1.75 15.61
CA ASP A 49 15.40 -1.42 16.52
C ASP A 49 15.34 0.04 17.04
N ASP A 50 14.17 0.45 17.57
CA ASP A 50 13.88 1.81 18.08
C ASP A 50 13.98 2.95 17.04
N VAL A 51 14.12 2.62 15.76
CA VAL A 51 14.14 3.57 14.64
C VAL A 51 12.83 3.49 13.86
N MET A 52 12.20 4.64 13.61
CA MET A 52 11.02 4.71 12.74
C MET A 52 11.42 4.38 11.30
N VAL A 53 10.79 3.36 10.73
CA VAL A 53 11.02 2.90 9.36
C VAL A 53 9.70 2.86 8.58
N HIS A 54 9.76 3.28 7.33
CA HIS A 54 8.66 3.10 6.37
C HIS A 54 9.01 1.90 5.52
N VAL A 55 8.37 0.75 5.74
CA VAL A 55 8.85 -0.50 5.12
C VAL A 55 7.80 -1.05 4.14
N ALA A 56 8.09 -0.89 2.85
CA ALA A 56 7.50 -1.70 1.79
C ALA A 56 8.45 -2.88 1.47
N THR A 57 7.93 -4.10 1.37
CA THR A 57 8.76 -5.28 1.05
C THR A 57 8.99 -5.41 -0.46
N PRO A 58 10.08 -6.05 -0.93
CA PRO A 58 10.37 -6.20 -2.36
C PRO A 58 9.29 -6.93 -3.16
N GLN A 59 8.61 -7.93 -2.58
CA GLN A 59 7.47 -8.60 -3.23
C GLN A 59 6.21 -7.73 -3.26
N ALA A 60 6.05 -6.81 -2.29
CA ALA A 60 4.96 -5.84 -2.29
C ALA A 60 5.14 -4.75 -3.36
N LEU A 61 6.38 -4.28 -3.61
CA LEU A 61 6.68 -3.32 -4.68
C LEU A 61 6.58 -3.93 -6.09
N TYR A 62 6.74 -5.25 -6.21
CA TYR A 62 6.64 -6.00 -7.48
C TYR A 62 5.21 -6.04 -8.01
N ARG A 63 4.28 -6.43 -7.13
CA ARG A 63 2.86 -6.53 -7.46
C ARG A 63 2.22 -5.17 -7.73
N LEU A 64 2.67 -4.12 -7.04
CA LEU A 64 2.18 -2.74 -7.19
C LEU A 64 2.47 -2.14 -8.57
N LYS A 65 3.55 -2.59 -9.23
CA LYS A 65 4.04 -2.01 -10.48
C LYS A 65 3.76 -2.87 -11.74
N ARG A 66 3.48 -4.17 -11.63
CA ARG A 66 3.40 -5.07 -12.81
C ARG A 66 2.26 -4.85 -13.82
N GLY A 67 1.18 -4.14 -13.45
CA GLY A 67 -0.04 -4.06 -14.26
C GLY A 67 -0.58 -2.66 -14.49
N THR A 68 0.16 -1.60 -14.13
CA THR A 68 -0.31 -0.23 -14.33
C THR A 68 -0.15 0.18 -15.79
N VAL A 69 -0.97 1.12 -16.28
CA VAL A 69 -0.90 1.60 -17.67
C VAL A 69 0.33 2.50 -17.96
N ARG A 70 1.34 2.54 -17.08
CA ARG A 70 2.53 3.40 -17.17
C ARG A 70 3.77 2.55 -17.51
N PRO A 71 4.49 2.82 -18.62
CA PRO A 71 5.61 1.97 -19.07
C PRO A 71 6.67 1.67 -18.00
N ILE A 72 6.91 2.63 -17.11
CA ILE A 72 7.89 2.54 -16.02
C ILE A 72 7.55 1.48 -14.96
N ASP A 73 6.27 1.27 -14.66
CA ASP A 73 5.88 0.33 -13.61
C ASP A 73 6.06 -1.13 -14.08
N HIS A 74 5.94 -1.41 -15.38
CA HIS A 74 6.26 -2.74 -15.91
C HIS A 74 7.77 -3.10 -15.80
N GLN A 75 8.68 -2.14 -16.00
CA GLN A 75 10.14 -2.37 -15.85
C GLN A 75 10.54 -2.67 -14.40
N ASP A 76 9.95 -1.95 -13.46
CA ASP A 76 10.18 -2.15 -12.04
C ASP A 76 9.64 -3.50 -11.57
N ALA A 77 8.51 -3.92 -12.11
CA ALA A 77 8.03 -5.25 -11.86
C ALA A 77 9.05 -6.31 -12.34
N ALA A 78 9.50 -6.22 -13.59
CA ALA A 78 10.46 -7.17 -14.14
C ALA A 78 11.74 -7.31 -13.28
N ALA A 79 12.32 -6.20 -12.82
CA ALA A 79 13.49 -6.18 -11.95
C ALA A 79 13.26 -6.86 -10.59
N LEU A 80 12.09 -6.63 -9.98
CA LEU A 80 11.74 -7.20 -8.67
C LEU A 80 11.50 -8.72 -8.77
N ARG A 81 10.90 -9.20 -9.85
CA ARG A 81 10.77 -10.64 -10.13
C ARG A 81 12.13 -11.33 -10.19
N GLN A 82 13.02 -10.81 -11.02
CA GLN A 82 14.31 -11.42 -11.34
C GLN A 82 15.22 -11.50 -10.12
N ARG A 83 15.31 -10.42 -9.34
CA ARG A 83 16.30 -10.29 -8.25
C ARG A 83 15.94 -11.10 -7.00
N PHE A 84 14.66 -11.30 -6.73
CA PHE A 84 14.19 -11.96 -5.50
C PHE A 84 13.61 -13.37 -5.75
N GLY A 85 13.76 -13.91 -6.96
CA GLY A 85 13.22 -15.25 -7.30
C GLY A 85 11.70 -15.31 -7.16
N LEU A 86 11.03 -14.17 -7.32
CA LEU A 86 9.59 -14.08 -7.18
C LEU A 86 8.99 -14.74 -8.40
N LYS A 87 8.10 -15.69 -8.18
CA LYS A 87 7.30 -16.24 -9.26
C LYS A 87 6.16 -15.27 -9.53
N ASP A 88 5.71 -15.28 -10.78
CA ASP A 88 4.29 -15.09 -10.99
C ASP A 88 3.65 -16.23 -10.18
N GLU A 89 3.15 -15.98 -8.99
CA GLU A 89 2.00 -16.77 -8.54
C GLU A 89 0.86 -16.36 -9.47
N ALA A 90 0.54 -15.09 -9.29
CA ALA A 90 0.89 -14.02 -10.20
C ALA A 90 1.57 -12.90 -9.38
#